data_AF-A0A1I8AXC2-F1
#
_entry.id   AF-A0A1I8AXC2-F1
#
_cell.length_a   1.000
_cell.length_b   1.000
_cell.length_c   1.000
_cell.angle_alpha   90.00
_cell.angle_beta   90.00
_cell.angle_gamma   90.00
#
_symmetry.space_group_name_H-M   'P 1'
#
loop_
_entity.id
_entity.type
_entity.pdbx_description
1 polymer ?
#
loop_
_entity_poly.entity_id
_entity_poly.type
_entity_poly.pdbx_seq_one_letter_code
_entity_poly.pdbx_strand_id
1 'polypeptide(L)'
;MDGDIQLMAFKRENINIPPMPKRKFKKKLEMKELGKIMCFEGKVPSVKDMIGHKFLEVLLMHDTSEFELNYGDILLQLYFTFDETLKVNDKPNSYAFLRVDSHIRNHHFKRAEKYRNPIGQAGVPIVVLIYAEKEFFRIIINEGTDHFTFNYTIPAWAANYVMASFKF
;
A
#
# COMPACT_ATOMS: atom_id res chain seq x y z
N MET A 1 -9.07 -21.09 -35.50
CA MET A 1 -8.80 -21.57 -34.12
C MET A 1 -8.85 -20.35 -33.25
N ASP A 2 -10.06 -20.00 -32.80
CA ASP A 2 -10.28 -18.85 -31.91
C ASP A 2 -9.93 -19.31 -30.49
N GLY A 3 -8.79 -18.84 -30.00
CA GLY A 3 -8.41 -19.02 -28.61
C GLY A 3 -9.23 -18.05 -27.77
N ASP A 4 -10.32 -18.55 -27.18
CA ASP A 4 -11.15 -17.78 -26.26
C ASP A 4 -10.30 -17.24 -25.11
N ILE A 5 -10.11 -15.91 -25.11
CA ILE A 5 -9.60 -15.18 -23.94
C ILE A 5 -10.66 -15.30 -22.86
N GLN A 6 -10.47 -16.26 -21.94
CA GLN A 6 -11.34 -16.40 -20.78
C GLN A 6 -10.96 -15.35 -19.75
N LEU A 7 -11.90 -14.46 -19.45
CA LEU A 7 -11.77 -13.53 -18.34
C LEU A 7 -11.74 -14.34 -17.04
N MET A 8 -10.56 -14.50 -16.44
CA MET A 8 -10.43 -15.07 -15.09
C MET A 8 -11.36 -14.26 -14.17
N ALA A 9 -12.36 -14.92 -13.59
CA ALA A 9 -13.35 -14.27 -12.75
C ALA A 9 -12.65 -13.63 -11.54
N PHE A 10 -12.38 -12.32 -11.62
CA PHE A 10 -11.77 -11.59 -10.53
C PHE A 10 -12.78 -11.47 -9.39
N LYS A 11 -12.58 -12.26 -8.32
CA LYS A 11 -13.44 -12.23 -7.14
C LYS A 11 -13.25 -10.90 -6.39
N ARG A 12 -14.10 -9.91 -6.71
CA ARG A 12 -14.12 -8.62 -6.01
C ARG A 12 -14.94 -8.75 -4.73
N GLU A 13 -14.29 -8.60 -3.59
CA GLU A 13 -14.95 -8.50 -2.29
C GLU A 13 -14.70 -7.10 -1.71
N ASN A 14 -15.76 -6.30 -1.59
CA ASN A 14 -15.70 -4.99 -0.96
C ASN A 14 -15.77 -5.15 0.56
N ILE A 15 -14.83 -4.57 1.29
CA ILE A 15 -14.81 -4.63 2.76
C ILE A 15 -14.87 -3.21 3.30
N ASN A 16 -15.93 -2.91 4.04
CA ASN A 16 -16.09 -1.64 4.72
C ASN A 16 -15.39 -1.70 6.08
N ILE A 17 -14.37 -0.86 6.27
CA ILE A 17 -13.64 -0.76 7.54
C ILE A 17 -14.28 0.35 8.39
N PRO A 18 -14.80 0.06 9.60
CA PRO A 18 -15.41 1.06 10.46
C PRO A 18 -14.41 2.12 10.95
N PRO A 19 -14.84 3.39 11.14
CA PRO A 19 -13.98 4.47 11.62
C PRO A 19 -13.71 4.34 13.13
N MET A 20 -12.46 4.19 13.56
CA MET A 20 -12.00 4.35 14.97
C MET A 20 -10.45 4.22 15.07
N PRO A 21 -9.80 4.71 16.16
CA PRO A 21 -8.53 5.46 16.05
C PRO A 21 -7.29 4.66 15.63
N LYS A 22 -7.31 3.33 15.73
CA LYS A 22 -6.28 2.44 15.19
C LYS A 22 -6.91 1.10 14.84
N ARG A 23 -6.99 0.77 13.55
CA ARG A 23 -7.27 -0.59 13.10
C ARG A 23 -6.13 -1.07 12.22
N LYS A 24 -5.63 -2.27 12.53
CA LYS A 24 -4.93 -3.11 11.56
C LYS A 24 -6.01 -3.99 10.95
N PHE A 25 -6.17 -3.91 9.64
CA PHE A 25 -7.04 -4.78 8.88
C PHE A 25 -6.18 -5.74 8.08
N LYS A 26 -6.27 -7.04 8.36
CA LYS A 26 -5.54 -8.08 7.64
C LYS A 26 -6.52 -8.97 6.89
N LYS A 27 -6.23 -9.25 5.63
CA LYS A 27 -7.02 -10.15 4.78
C LYS A 27 -6.12 -11.17 4.13
N LYS A 28 -6.53 -12.43 4.13
CA LYS A 28 -5.88 -13.49 3.35
C LYS A 28 -6.14 -13.25 1.87
N LEU A 29 -5.08 -13.33 1.06
CA LEU A 29 -5.16 -13.28 -0.38
C LEU A 29 -5.24 -14.70 -0.94
N GLU A 30 -6.12 -14.91 -1.91
CA GLU A 30 -6.12 -16.10 -2.75
C GLU A 30 -5.38 -15.78 -4.07
N MET A 31 -4.13 -15.32 -3.96
CA MET A 31 -3.36 -14.95 -5.14
C MET A 31 -2.64 -16.18 -5.71
N LYS A 32 -2.81 -16.41 -7.00
CA LYS A 32 -2.04 -17.42 -7.76
C LYS A 32 -1.41 -16.88 -9.05
N GLU A 33 -1.70 -15.62 -9.45
CA GLU A 33 -1.32 -15.08 -10.77
C GLU A 33 -1.07 -13.55 -10.77
N LEU A 34 -0.66 -13.01 -11.92
CA LEU A 34 -0.46 -11.57 -12.20
C LEU A 34 -1.79 -10.79 -12.22
N GLY A 35 -1.71 -9.47 -12.08
CA GLY A 35 -2.87 -8.58 -12.18
C GLY A 35 -3.16 -7.79 -10.89
N LYS A 36 -4.39 -7.33 -10.73
CA LYS A 36 -4.78 -6.44 -9.61
C LYS A 36 -4.75 -7.21 -8.29
N ILE A 37 -3.91 -6.78 -7.35
CA ILE A 37 -3.82 -7.39 -6.01
C ILE A 37 -4.82 -6.74 -5.07
N MET A 38 -4.85 -5.41 -5.04
CA MET A 38 -5.61 -4.64 -4.06
C MET A 38 -6.16 -3.34 -4.65
N CYS A 39 -7.32 -2.95 -4.15
CA CYS A 39 -7.87 -1.59 -4.20
C CYS A 39 -8.10 -1.13 -2.76
N PHE A 40 -7.47 -0.05 -2.35
CA PHE A 40 -7.77 0.62 -1.09
C PHE A 40 -8.38 1.98 -1.39
N GLU A 41 -9.55 2.26 -0.83
CA GLU A 41 -10.23 3.54 -0.96
C GLU A 41 -10.45 4.11 0.44
N GLY A 42 -10.16 5.40 0.62
CA GLY A 42 -10.28 6.06 1.90
C GLY A 42 -10.34 7.57 1.76
N LYS A 43 -10.32 8.25 2.90
CA LYS A 43 -10.24 9.72 2.96
C LYS A 43 -9.14 10.12 3.91
N VAL A 44 -8.24 10.96 3.43
CA VAL A 44 -7.22 11.57 4.28
C VAL A 44 -7.90 12.58 5.21
N PRO A 45 -7.57 12.60 6.52
CA PRO A 45 -8.19 13.52 7.46
C PRO A 45 -8.04 14.98 7.04
N SER A 46 -8.91 15.84 7.57
CA SER A 46 -8.73 17.27 7.39
C SER A 46 -7.50 17.75 8.16
N VAL A 47 -6.94 18.88 7.75
CA VAL A 47 -5.79 19.49 8.43
C VAL A 47 -6.03 19.68 9.94
N LYS A 48 -7.26 20.04 10.33
CA LYS A 48 -7.63 20.26 11.74
C LYS A 48 -7.55 18.98 12.58
N ASP A 49 -7.65 17.82 11.93
CA ASP A 49 -7.64 16.50 12.56
C ASP A 49 -6.23 15.85 12.49
N MET A 50 -5.27 16.48 11.81
CA MET A 50 -3.88 16.01 11.65
C MET A 50 -2.99 16.35 12.86
N ILE A 51 -3.50 16.20 14.09
CA ILE A 51 -2.70 16.43 15.30
C ILE A 51 -1.82 15.20 15.60
N GLY A 52 -0.50 15.39 15.62
CA GLY A 52 0.49 14.35 15.88
C GLY A 52 0.86 13.53 14.63
N HIS A 53 1.60 12.42 14.82
CA HIS A 53 2.06 11.61 13.70
C HIS A 53 0.93 10.75 13.11
N LYS A 54 0.48 11.11 11.91
CA LYS A 54 -0.59 10.43 11.16
C LYS A 54 0.01 9.60 10.05
N PHE A 55 -0.50 8.39 9.86
CA PHE A 55 0.03 7.51 8.82
C PHE A 55 -1.03 6.58 8.25
N LEU A 56 -0.78 6.14 7.02
CA LEU A 56 -1.42 5.02 6.37
C LEU A 56 -0.31 4.07 5.93
N GLU A 57 -0.46 2.80 6.25
CA GLU A 57 0.46 1.75 5.89
C GLU A 57 -0.30 0.63 5.20
N VAL A 58 0.22 0.17 4.07
CA VAL A 58 -0.30 -0.99 3.33
C VAL A 58 0.84 -1.98 3.13
N LEU A 59 0.63 -3.24 3.51
CA LEU A 59 1.63 -4.30 3.45
C LEU A 59 1.10 -5.48 2.61
N LEU A 60 1.92 -5.98 1.70
CA LEU A 60 1.79 -7.30 1.10
C LEU A 60 2.80 -8.23 1.76
N MET A 61 2.32 -9.36 2.27
CA MET A 61 3.08 -10.20 3.19
C MET A 61 3.04 -11.67 2.78
N HIS A 62 4.11 -12.39 3.12
CA HIS A 62 4.21 -13.84 3.07
C HIS A 62 4.44 -14.41 4.48
N ASP A 63 3.59 -15.34 4.89
CA ASP A 63 3.73 -16.14 6.13
C ASP A 63 3.89 -15.33 7.43
N THR A 64 3.25 -14.16 7.51
CA THR A 64 3.25 -13.35 8.73
C THR A 64 2.20 -13.80 9.73
N SER A 65 2.54 -13.83 11.03
CA SER A 65 1.55 -13.92 12.10
C SER A 65 0.69 -12.65 12.16
N GLU A 66 -0.47 -12.71 12.79
CA GLU A 66 -1.48 -11.63 12.79
C GLU A 66 -1.03 -10.33 13.51
N PHE A 67 0.06 -10.37 14.28
CA PHE A 67 0.36 -9.29 15.23
C PHE A 67 1.80 -8.78 15.22
N GLU A 68 2.75 -9.45 14.54
CA GLU A 68 4.17 -9.07 14.61
C GLU A 68 4.83 -8.98 13.23
N LEU A 69 5.23 -7.76 12.85
CA LEU A 69 5.97 -7.46 11.60
C LEU A 69 7.31 -8.20 11.51
N ASN A 70 7.83 -8.68 12.63
CA ASN A 70 9.13 -9.35 12.71
C ASN A 70 9.08 -10.83 12.28
N TYR A 71 7.89 -11.40 11.99
CA TYR A 71 7.75 -12.86 11.87
C TYR A 71 7.44 -13.37 10.46
N GLY A 72 7.35 -12.50 9.45
CA GLY A 72 7.26 -12.95 8.05
C GLY A 72 7.82 -11.93 7.07
N ASP A 73 7.83 -12.29 5.80
CA ASP A 73 8.42 -11.47 4.75
C ASP A 73 7.44 -10.40 4.27
N ILE A 74 7.96 -9.20 4.05
CA ILE A 74 7.22 -8.07 3.51
C ILE A 74 7.65 -7.91 2.05
N LEU A 75 6.75 -8.28 1.15
CA LEU A 75 6.98 -8.20 -0.30
C LEU A 75 6.92 -6.75 -0.77
N LEU A 76 5.99 -5.99 -0.19
CA LEU A 76 5.78 -4.57 -0.46
C LEU A 76 5.19 -3.89 0.77
N GLN A 77 5.78 -2.79 1.18
CA GLN A 77 5.25 -1.87 2.19
C GLN A 77 5.11 -0.49 1.57
N LEU A 78 3.89 0.06 1.59
CA LEU A 78 3.62 1.45 1.28
C LEU A 78 3.34 2.16 2.60
N TYR A 79 4.24 3.05 3.02
CA TYR A 79 4.12 3.81 4.25
C TYR A 79 3.98 5.30 3.95
N PHE A 80 2.76 5.80 4.07
CA PHE A 80 2.41 7.20 3.89
C PHE A 80 2.43 7.89 5.24
N THR A 81 3.21 8.96 5.36
CA THR A 81 3.11 9.89 6.49
C THR A 81 2.36 11.13 6.08
N PHE A 82 1.57 11.63 7.03
CA PHE A 82 0.83 12.88 6.90
C PHE A 82 1.19 13.78 8.06
N ASP A 83 1.37 15.06 7.76
CA ASP A 83 1.61 16.10 8.73
C ASP A 83 0.88 17.37 8.31
N GLU A 84 0.97 18.39 9.16
CA GLU A 84 0.41 19.70 8.85
C GLU A 84 1.09 20.38 7.65
N THR A 85 2.25 19.93 7.18
CA THR A 85 2.97 20.56 6.05
C THR A 85 2.42 20.17 4.69
N LEU A 86 1.54 19.17 4.60
CA LEU A 86 0.63 18.99 3.44
C LEU A 86 -0.25 20.24 3.20
N LYS A 87 -0.24 21.24 4.11
CA LYS A 87 -0.73 22.61 3.87
C LYS A 87 0.00 23.34 2.73
N VAL A 88 1.26 23.01 2.45
CA VAL A 88 2.16 23.83 1.63
C VAL A 88 2.93 22.94 0.66
N ASN A 89 2.48 22.89 -0.58
CA ASN A 89 3.05 22.09 -1.68
C ASN A 89 4.55 22.33 -2.01
N ASP A 90 5.28 23.16 -1.25
CA ASP A 90 6.62 23.62 -1.62
C ASP A 90 7.63 23.66 -0.47
N LYS A 91 7.36 23.05 0.69
CA LYS A 91 8.37 23.04 1.77
C LYS A 91 9.35 21.86 1.62
N PRO A 92 10.67 22.11 1.49
CA PRO A 92 11.68 21.06 1.40
C PRO A 92 11.82 20.19 2.66
N ASN A 93 11.21 20.61 3.78
CA ASN A 93 11.24 19.92 5.08
C ASN A 93 9.90 19.25 5.45
N SER A 94 9.08 18.87 4.47
CA SER A 94 7.86 18.13 4.77
C SER A 94 8.19 16.77 5.41
N TYR A 95 7.55 16.46 6.54
CA TYR A 95 7.59 15.11 7.12
C TYR A 95 6.54 14.20 6.45
N ALA A 96 5.76 14.71 5.49
CA ALA A 96 4.87 13.91 4.66
C ALA A 96 5.63 13.30 3.48
N PHE A 97 5.75 11.97 3.49
CA PHE A 97 6.42 11.21 2.45
C PHE A 97 5.66 9.91 2.19
N LEU A 98 5.97 9.30 1.06
CA LEU A 98 5.70 7.89 0.81
C LEU A 98 7.03 7.15 0.91
N ARG A 99 7.10 6.14 1.76
CA ARG A 99 8.21 5.19 1.78
C ARG A 99 7.73 3.85 1.22
N VAL A 100 8.46 3.32 0.26
CA VAL A 100 8.20 2.03 -0.38
C VAL A 100 9.31 1.06 0.01
N ASP A 101 8.98 0.02 0.75
CA ASP A 101 9.97 -0.92 1.27
C ASP A 101 9.65 -2.39 0.92
N SER A 102 10.68 -3.23 0.97
CA SER A 102 10.57 -4.69 1.12
C SER A 102 11.50 -5.18 2.22
N HIS A 103 11.14 -6.29 2.86
CA HIS A 103 11.94 -6.88 3.94
C HIS A 103 11.86 -8.41 3.90
N ILE A 104 13.02 -9.06 3.85
CA ILE A 104 13.15 -10.51 3.98
C ILE A 104 13.80 -10.82 5.33
N ARG A 105 13.10 -11.58 6.18
CA ARG A 105 13.43 -11.83 7.59
C ARG A 105 14.86 -12.34 7.80
N ASN A 106 15.35 -13.16 6.87
CA ASN A 106 16.62 -13.90 7.02
C ASN A 106 17.78 -13.37 6.17
N HIS A 107 17.59 -12.30 5.38
CA HIS A 107 18.59 -11.88 4.39
C HIS A 107 19.13 -10.47 4.59
N HIS A 108 18.73 -9.76 5.65
CA HIS A 108 19.01 -8.31 5.84
C HIS A 108 18.69 -7.46 4.59
N PHE A 109 18.02 -8.04 3.59
CA PHE A 109 17.74 -7.39 2.33
C PHE A 109 16.57 -6.47 2.59
N LYS A 110 16.90 -5.19 2.63
CA LYS A 110 15.94 -4.11 2.78
C LYS A 110 16.13 -3.19 1.59
N ARG A 111 15.17 -3.21 0.68
CA ARG A 111 15.03 -2.15 -0.30
C ARG A 111 14.11 -1.10 0.31
N ALA A 112 14.53 0.16 0.28
CA ALA A 112 13.77 1.26 0.81
C ALA A 112 13.92 2.48 -0.09
N GLU A 113 12.80 2.97 -0.61
CA GLU A 113 12.76 4.13 -1.48
C GLU A 113 11.82 5.17 -0.87
N LYS A 114 12.27 6.43 -0.83
CA LYS A 114 11.50 7.52 -0.25
C LYS A 114 11.11 8.51 -1.35
N TYR A 115 9.81 8.76 -1.44
CA TYR A 115 9.17 9.64 -2.40
C TYR A 115 8.47 10.78 -1.67
N ARG A 116 8.27 11.90 -2.38
CA ARG A 116 7.30 12.91 -1.95
C ARG A 116 5.93 12.25 -1.83
N ASN A 117 5.15 12.61 -0.81
CA ASN A 117 3.81 12.03 -0.64
C ASN A 117 2.93 12.40 -1.86
N PRO A 118 2.52 11.42 -2.69
CA PRO A 118 1.80 11.69 -3.94
C PRO A 118 0.35 12.16 -3.74
N ILE A 119 -0.17 12.07 -2.51
CA ILE A 119 -1.51 12.57 -2.19
C ILE A 119 -1.53 14.10 -2.16
N GLY A 120 -0.41 14.72 -1.76
CA GLY A 120 -0.15 16.17 -1.85
C GLY A 120 -1.03 17.09 -0.97
N GLN A 121 -2.21 16.64 -0.52
CA GLN A 121 -3.19 17.47 0.17
C GLN A 121 -3.96 16.70 1.26
N ALA A 122 -4.39 17.41 2.30
CA ALA A 122 -5.27 16.89 3.34
C ALA A 122 -6.77 16.99 2.96
N GLY A 123 -7.63 16.17 3.56
CA GLY A 123 -9.08 16.21 3.36
C GLY A 123 -9.59 15.61 2.06
N VAL A 124 -8.70 15.08 1.22
CA VAL A 124 -9.02 14.49 -0.11
C VAL A 124 -9.24 12.98 -0.01
N PRO A 125 -10.04 12.40 -0.93
CA PRO A 125 -10.08 10.94 -1.07
C PRO A 125 -8.71 10.39 -1.48
N ILE A 126 -8.45 9.16 -1.07
CA ILE A 126 -7.30 8.37 -1.51
C ILE A 126 -7.78 7.08 -2.15
N VAL A 127 -7.22 6.75 -3.32
CA VAL A 127 -7.34 5.44 -3.96
C VAL A 127 -5.94 4.90 -4.17
N VAL A 128 -5.64 3.71 -3.66
CA VAL A 128 -4.37 3.00 -3.90
C VAL A 128 -4.67 1.70 -4.63
N LEU A 129 -4.05 1.54 -5.80
CA LEU A 129 -4.12 0.34 -6.61
C LEU A 129 -2.74 -0.31 -6.68
N ILE A 130 -2.68 -1.61 -6.42
CA ILE A 130 -1.44 -2.38 -6.53
C ILE A 130 -1.69 -3.50 -7.55
N TYR A 131 -0.86 -3.52 -8.59
CA TYR A 131 -0.84 -4.56 -9.63
C TYR A 131 0.44 -5.37 -9.52
N ALA A 132 0.33 -6.69 -9.61
CA ALA A 132 1.44 -7.59 -9.88
C ALA A 132 1.68 -7.63 -11.39
N GLU A 133 2.79 -7.04 -11.85
CA GLU A 133 3.28 -7.23 -13.22
C GLU A 133 4.31 -8.38 -13.24
N LYS A 134 4.89 -8.68 -14.40
CA LYS A 134 5.82 -9.82 -14.52
C LYS A 134 7.04 -9.73 -13.59
N GLU A 135 7.59 -8.53 -13.38
CA GLU A 135 8.88 -8.31 -12.70
C GLU A 135 8.84 -7.28 -11.57
N PHE A 136 7.73 -6.54 -11.44
CA PHE A 136 7.60 -5.44 -10.49
C PHE A 136 6.15 -5.25 -10.06
N PHE A 137 5.96 -4.62 -8.89
CA PHE A 137 4.67 -4.07 -8.52
C PHE A 137 4.46 -2.74 -9.23
N ARG A 138 3.31 -2.56 -9.88
CA ARG A 138 2.86 -1.24 -10.35
C ARG A 138 1.87 -0.67 -9.36
N ILE A 139 2.20 0.48 -8.78
CA ILE A 139 1.43 1.18 -7.74
C ILE A 139 0.87 2.46 -8.35
N ILE A 140 -0.45 2.61 -8.30
CA ILE A 140 -1.16 3.78 -8.81
C ILE A 140 -1.92 4.43 -7.66
N ILE A 141 -1.81 5.75 -7.53
CA ILE A 141 -2.44 6.50 -6.45
C ILE A 141 -3.33 7.58 -7.06
N ASN A 142 -4.59 7.67 -6.62
CA ASN A 142 -5.60 8.64 -7.05
C ASN A 142 -5.80 8.70 -8.58
N GLU A 143 -5.73 7.55 -9.25
CA GLU A 143 -5.83 7.46 -10.73
C GLU A 143 -4.82 8.35 -11.46
N GLY A 144 -3.73 8.72 -10.78
CA GLY A 144 -2.67 9.55 -11.35
C GLY A 144 -2.06 8.90 -12.59
N THR A 145 -1.73 9.72 -13.58
CA THR A 145 -0.93 9.32 -14.75
C THR A 145 0.45 8.79 -14.34
N ASP A 146 0.97 9.29 -13.22
CA ASP A 146 2.22 8.85 -12.62
C ASP A 146 1.99 7.60 -11.76
N HIS A 147 2.69 6.53 -12.10
CA HIS A 147 2.70 5.27 -11.36
C HIS A 147 4.10 4.96 -10.87
N PHE A 148 4.18 4.33 -9.70
CA PHE A 148 5.45 3.87 -9.14
C PHE A 148 5.65 2.41 -9.52
N THR A 149 6.85 2.06 -9.96
CA THR A 149 7.26 0.67 -10.14
C THR A 149 8.20 0.27 -9.02
N PHE A 150 8.01 -0.92 -8.48
CA PHE A 150 8.87 -1.46 -7.42
C PHE A 150 9.22 -2.90 -7.76
N ASN A 151 10.48 -3.13 -8.18
CA ASN A 151 10.90 -4.46 -8.63
C ASN A 151 10.83 -5.47 -7.50
N TYR A 152 10.45 -6.70 -7.86
CA TYR A 152 10.33 -7.79 -6.92
C TYR A 152 11.65 -8.10 -6.24
N THR A 153 11.63 -8.08 -4.92
CA THR A 153 12.62 -8.82 -4.12
C THR A 153 12.17 -10.27 -3.94
N ILE A 154 10.86 -10.45 -3.72
CA ILE A 154 10.17 -11.73 -3.71
C ILE A 154 9.04 -11.61 -4.76
N PRO A 155 8.80 -12.65 -5.58
CA PRO A 155 7.72 -12.62 -6.57
C PRO A 155 6.34 -12.37 -5.95
N ALA A 156 5.48 -11.66 -6.66
CA ALA A 156 4.14 -11.31 -6.17
C ALA A 156 3.27 -12.51 -5.79
N TRP A 157 3.45 -13.67 -6.44
CA TRP A 157 2.68 -14.89 -6.13
C TRP A 157 2.91 -15.43 -4.72
N ALA A 158 3.99 -15.03 -4.04
CA ALA A 158 4.23 -15.43 -2.66
C ALA A 158 3.35 -14.64 -1.66
N ALA A 159 2.71 -13.54 -2.07
CA ALA A 159 1.83 -12.77 -1.19
C ALA A 159 0.61 -13.60 -0.77
N ASN A 160 0.47 -13.89 0.52
CA ASN A 160 -0.69 -14.60 1.07
C ASN A 160 -1.54 -13.72 2.01
N TYR A 161 -1.06 -12.54 2.40
CA TYR A 161 -1.84 -11.57 3.14
C TYR A 161 -1.63 -10.15 2.64
N VAL A 162 -2.69 -9.35 2.80
CA VAL A 162 -2.61 -7.90 2.75
C VAL A 162 -3.00 -7.33 4.11
N MET A 163 -2.26 -6.33 4.58
CA MET A 163 -2.61 -5.59 5.79
C MET A 163 -2.66 -4.10 5.50
N ALA A 164 -3.72 -3.43 5.92
CA ALA A 164 -3.80 -1.98 5.98
C ALA A 164 -3.80 -1.55 7.45
N SER A 165 -2.92 -0.63 7.83
CA SER A 165 -2.89 -0.04 9.16
C SER A 165 -2.91 1.48 9.05
N PHE A 166 -3.67 2.14 9.91
CA PHE A 166 -3.81 3.58 9.86
C PHE A 166 -3.93 4.17 11.26
N LYS A 167 -3.36 5.36 11.41
CA LYS A 167 -3.47 6.18 12.60
C LYS A 167 -3.79 7.60 12.13
N PHE A 168 -5.04 7.99 12.35
CA PHE A 168 -5.56 9.29 11.96
C PHE A 168 -6.09 10.09 13.16
#